data_AF-A0AAW6E2E6-F1
#
_entry.id   AF-A0AAW6E2E6-F1
#
_cell.length_a   1.000
_cell.length_b   1.000
_cell.length_c   1.000
_cell.angle_alpha   90.00
_cell.angle_beta   90.00
_cell.angle_gamma   90.00
#
_symmetry.space_group_name_H-M   'P 1'
#
loop_
_entity.id
_entity.type
_entity.pdbx_description
1 polymer ?
#
loop_
_entity_poly.entity_id
_entity_poly.type
_entity_poly.pdbx_seq_one_letter_code
_entity_poly.pdbx_strand_id
1 'polypeptide(L)' 'MAFTDYETEQLRKALLKETRHCAVTMGMKKTSVEQLTKAVGIAKGSFYKFYESKEMLFFAVLEGKILKYRAF' A
#
# COMPACT_ATOMS: atom_id res chain seq x y z
N MET A 1 -5.88 14.87 13.66
CA MET A 1 -5.79 15.41 12.28
C MET A 1 -6.19 14.33 11.29
N ALA A 2 -7.13 14.64 10.41
CA ALA A 2 -7.44 13.83 9.23
C ALA A 2 -6.70 14.43 8.04
N PHE A 3 -6.21 13.59 7.13
CA PHE A 3 -5.65 14.04 5.86
C PHE A 3 -6.76 14.64 5.00
N THR A 4 -6.42 15.56 4.10
CA THR A 4 -7.33 15.97 3.02
C THR A 4 -7.58 14.82 2.05
N ASP A 5 -8.63 14.91 1.23
CA ASP A 5 -8.90 13.89 0.20
C ASP A 5 -7.73 13.76 -0.79
N TYR A 6 -7.12 14.88 -1.16
CA TYR A 6 -5.96 14.91 -2.03
C TYR A 6 -4.76 14.18 -1.40
N GLU A 7 -4.42 14.50 -0.14
CA GLU A 7 -3.35 13.83 0.59
C GLU A 7 -3.63 12.34 0.77
N THR A 8 -4.87 11.97 1.07
CA THR A 8 -5.33 10.58 1.22
C THR A 8 -5.06 9.80 -0.07
N GLU A 9 -5.39 10.37 -1.23
CA GLU A 9 -5.14 9.71 -2.51
C GLU A 9 -3.65 9.60 -2.84
N GLN A 10 -2.85 10.62 -2.53
CA GLN A 10 -1.38 10.54 -2.72
C GLN A 10 -0.76 9.48 -1.82
N LEU A 11 -1.16 9.41 -0.55
CA LEU A 11 -0.70 8.41 0.41
C LEU A 11 -1.09 6.99 -0.02
N ARG A 12 -2.32 6.80 -0.51
CA ARG A 12 -2.78 5.52 -1.05
C ARG A 12 -1.93 5.08 -2.24
N LYS A 13 -1.65 5.98 -3.20
CA LYS A 13 -0.76 5.69 -4.34
C LYS A 13 0.66 5.35 -3.89
N ALA A 14 1.19 6.08 -2.92
CA ALA A 14 2.52 5.83 -2.36
C ALA A 14 2.60 4.46 -1.69
N LEU A 15 1.61 4.08 -0.87
CA LEU A 15 1.52 2.75 -0.24
C LEU A 15 1.46 1.62 -1.28
N LEU A 16 0.67 1.78 -2.35
CA LEU A 16 0.58 0.80 -3.43
C LEU A 16 1.91 0.67 -4.21
N LYS A 17 2.59 1.79 -4.46
CA LYS A 17 3.90 1.81 -5.13
C LYS A 17 4.95 1.11 -4.28
N GLU A 18 5.04 1.45 -3.01
CA GLU A 18 6.02 0.84 -2.09
C GLU A 18 5.74 -0.64 -1.88
N THR A 19 4.48 -1.02 -1.70
CA THR A 19 4.09 -2.43 -1.56
C THR A 19 4.47 -3.24 -2.79
N ARG A 20 4.31 -2.68 -4.00
CA ARG A 20 4.76 -3.32 -5.23
C ARG A 20 6.28 -3.53 -5.24
N HIS A 21 7.04 -2.56 -4.75
CA HIS A 21 8.49 -2.67 -4.63
C HIS A 21 8.88 -3.78 -3.62
N CYS A 22 8.30 -3.80 -2.42
CA CYS A 22 8.55 -4.85 -1.43
C CYS A 22 8.11 -6.23 -1.94
N ALA A 23 7.00 -6.31 -2.68
CA ALA A 23 6.49 -7.56 -3.23
C ALA A 23 7.50 -8.24 -4.18
N VAL A 24 8.18 -7.45 -5.03
CA VAL A 24 9.15 -8.00 -5.99
C VAL A 24 10.54 -8.24 -5.39
N THR A 25 10.92 -7.49 -4.35
CA THR A 25 12.27 -7.57 -3.76
C THR A 25 12.38 -8.60 -2.65
N MET A 26 11.35 -8.73 -1.80
CA MET A 26 11.44 -9.56 -0.58
C MET A 26 10.18 -10.36 -0.27
N GLY A 27 9.06 -10.02 -0.89
CA GLY A 27 7.78 -10.70 -0.72
C GLY A 27 7.01 -10.31 0.55
N MET A 28 5.72 -10.65 0.57
CA MET A 28 4.76 -10.24 1.62
C MET A 28 5.14 -10.70 3.03
N LYS A 29 5.65 -11.93 3.17
CA LYS A 29 5.97 -12.51 4.48
C LYS A 29 7.04 -11.69 5.21
N LYS A 30 8.05 -11.19 4.48
CA LYS A 30 9.17 -10.40 5.04
C LYS A 30 8.89 -8.90 5.13
N THR A 31 7.80 -8.43 4.52
CA THR A 31 7.41 -7.02 4.55
C THR A 31 6.61 -6.72 5.82
N SER A 32 6.98 -5.68 6.58
CA SER A 32 6.20 -5.21 7.73
C SER A 32 5.41 -3.95 7.42
N VAL A 33 4.31 -3.71 8.15
CA VAL A 33 3.54 -2.46 8.05
C VAL A 33 4.43 -1.26 8.37
N GLU A 34 5.32 -1.40 9.35
CA GLU A 34 6.21 -0.32 9.78
C GLU A 34 7.20 0.11 8.69
N GLN A 35 7.75 -0.85 7.93
CA GLN A 35 8.61 -0.54 6.79
C GLN A 35 7.85 0.25 5.72
N LEU A 36 6.64 -0.18 5.36
CA LEU A 36 5.78 0.50 4.38
C LEU A 36 5.46 1.93 4.83
N THR A 37 5.05 2.09 6.08
CA THR A 37 4.68 3.41 6.59
C THR A 37 5.86 4.34 6.75
N LYS A 38 7.04 3.81 7.12
CA LYS A 38 8.27 4.60 7.21
C LYS A 38 8.72 5.09 5.83
N ALA A 39 8.62 4.25 4.80
CA ALA A 39 8.96 4.62 3.43
C ALA A 39 8.01 5.69 2.86
N VAL A 40 6.73 5.65 3.23
CA VAL A 40 5.71 6.63 2.80
C VAL A 40 5.69 7.88 3.68
N GLY A 41 6.34 7.87 4.85
CA GLY A 41 6.41 9.01 5.77
C GLY A 41 5.16 9.21 6.63
N ILE A 42 4.48 8.12 7.01
CA ILE A 42 3.30 8.17 7.89
C ILE A 42 3.50 7.34 9.16
N ALA A 43 2.74 7.67 10.21
CA ALA A 43 2.69 6.84 11.40
C ALA A 43 2.04 5.48 11.11
N LYS A 44 2.48 4.43 11.81
CA LYS A 44 1.91 3.07 11.69
C LYS A 44 0.39 3.06 11.92
N GLY A 45 -0.10 3.81 12.90
CA GLY A 45 -1.55 3.92 13.17
C GLY A 45 -2.34 4.50 12.00
N SER A 46 -1.73 5.37 11.18
CA SER A 46 -2.38 5.95 10.00
C SER A 46 -2.60 4.93 8.89
N PHE A 47 -1.79 3.87 8.82
CA PHE A 47 -1.97 2.78 7.85
C PHE A 47 -3.36 2.17 7.90
N TYR A 48 -3.85 1.93 9.12
CA TYR A 48 -5.11 1.23 9.35
C TYR A 48 -6.34 2.04 8.97
N LYS A 49 -6.17 3.31 8.58
CA LYS A 49 -7.23 4.11 7.94
C LYS A 49 -7.43 3.75 6.46
N PHE A 50 -6.40 3.17 5.82
CA PHE A 50 -6.42 2.81 4.40
C PHE A 50 -6.64 1.32 4.17
N TYR A 51 -6.04 0.48 5.02
CA TYR A 51 -6.08 -0.97 4.88
C TYR A 51 -6.11 -1.65 6.24
N GLU A 52 -6.96 -2.66 6.41
CA GLU A 52 -7.09 -3.42 7.66
C GLU A 52 -5.81 -4.23 7.97
N SER A 53 -5.08 -4.65 6.93
CA SER A 53 -3.86 -5.45 7.06
C SER A 53 -2.90 -5.22 5.90
N LYS A 54 -1.64 -5.66 6.03
CA LYS A 54 -0.69 -5.62 4.91
C LYS A 54 -1.14 -6.55 3.79
N GLU A 55 -1.78 -7.67 4.12
CA GLU A 55 -2.30 -8.65 3.17
C GLU A 55 -3.34 -8.00 2.25
N MET A 56 -4.24 -7.17 2.80
CA MET A 56 -5.22 -6.43 2.00
C MET A 56 -4.55 -5.41 1.05
N LEU A 57 -3.50 -4.74 1.50
CA LEU A 57 -2.73 -3.84 0.63
C LEU A 57 -1.98 -4.62 -0.48
N PHE A 58 -1.40 -5.77 -0.16
CA PHE A 58 -0.79 -6.66 -1.15
C PHE A 58 -1.83 -7.19 -2.15
N PHE A 59 -3.02 -7.55 -1.67
CA PHE A 59 -4.13 -7.95 -2.53
C PHE A 59 -4.54 -6.82 -3.48
N ALA A 60 -4.67 -5.58 -3.01
CA ALA A 60 -4.97 -4.42 -3.86
C ALA A 60 -3.91 -4.20 -4.96
N VAL A 61 -2.63 -4.49 -4.69
CA VAL A 61 -1.58 -4.46 -5.71
C VAL A 61 -1.77 -5.55 -6.76
N LEU A 62 -2.19 -6.76 -6.36
CA LEU A 62 -2.49 -7.87 -7.26
C LEU A 62 -3.74 -7.60 -8.08
N GLU A 63 -4.82 -7.16 -7.46
CA GLU A 63 -6.08 -6.85 -8.13
C GLU A 63 -5.91 -5.71 -9.15
N GLY A 64 -5.16 -4.66 -8.80
CA GLY A 64 -4.77 -3.60 -9.73
C GLY A 64 -3.84 -4.07 -10.87
N LYS A 65 -3.18 -5.23 -10.76
CA LYS A 65 -2.53 -5.88 -11.91
C LYS A 65 -3.55 -6.70 -12.71
N ILE A 66 -4.38 -7.52 -12.06
CA ILE A 66 -5.38 -8.38 -12.72
C ILE A 66 -6.35 -7.55 -13.57
N LEU A 67 -6.84 -6.42 -13.05
CA LEU A 67 -7.72 -5.51 -13.79
C LEU A 67 -7.02 -4.86 -14.99
N LYS A 68 -5.69 -4.64 -14.93
CA LYS A 68 -4.92 -4.14 -16.08
C LYS A 68 -4.69 -5.20 -17.17
N TYR A 69 -4.62 -6.48 -16.81
CA TYR A 69 -4.48 -7.57 -17.78
C TYR A 69 -5.81 -8.06 -18.37
N ARG A 70 -6.94 -7.80 -17.69
CA ARG A 70 -8.29 -8.12 -18.20
C ARG A 70 -8.91 -7.03 -19.07
N ALA A 71 -8.29 -5.85 -19.14
CA ALA A 71 -8.74 -4.72 -19.95
C ALA A 71 -8.18 -4.74 -21.39
N PHE A 72 -7.58 -5.86 -21.81
CA PHE A 72 -7.12 -6.12 -23.18
C PHE A 72 -7.78 -7.41 -23.69
#